data_AF-A0A482XBU2-F1
#
_entry.id   AF-A0A482XBU2-F1
#
_cell.length_a   1.000
_cell.length_b   1.000
_cell.length_c   1.000
_cell.angle_alpha   90.00
_cell.angle_beta   90.00
_cell.angle_gamma   90.00
#
_symmetry.space_group_name_H-M   'P 1'
#
loop_
_entity.id
_entity.type
_entity.pdbx_description
1 polymer ?
#
loop_
_entity_poly.entity_id
_entity_poly.type
_entity_poly.pdbx_seq_one_letter_code
_entity_poly.pdbx_strand_id
1 'polypeptide(L)'
;MNLFKTFLGPKMSSRILIHSSYETFYEYVPREILPKEYGGTYPFSITEIRDDGYRIMVEERNWFLEQGRIFAELEDKKKDESFKDIFGCKGTFRKIEID
;
A
#
# COMPACT_ATOMS: atom_id res chain seq x y z
N MET A 1 16.10 7.10 -14.02
CA MET A 1 15.14 6.04 -13.64
C MET A 1 13.98 6.64 -12.85
N ASN A 2 13.15 7.49 -13.47
CA ASN A 2 12.06 8.23 -12.81
C ASN A 2 10.68 8.03 -13.48
N LEU A 3 10.56 7.06 -14.39
CA LEU A 3 9.38 6.94 -15.26
C LEU A 3 8.10 6.47 -14.52
N PHE A 4 8.24 5.82 -13.36
CA PHE A 4 7.09 5.30 -12.62
C PHE A 4 6.41 6.34 -11.72
N LYS A 5 7.12 7.41 -11.34
CA LYS A 5 6.57 8.46 -10.46
C LYS A 5 5.56 9.37 -11.15
N THR A 6 5.52 9.39 -12.48
CA THR A 6 4.64 10.28 -13.26
C THR A 6 3.18 9.84 -13.27
N PHE A 7 2.89 8.56 -13.00
CA PHE A 7 1.53 8.02 -12.96
C PHE A 7 0.95 7.95 -11.54
N LEU A 8 1.74 8.32 -10.53
CA LEU A 8 1.36 8.21 -9.12
C LEU A 8 0.99 9.58 -8.56
N GLY A 9 -0.10 9.64 -7.80
CA GLY A 9 -0.48 10.87 -7.10
C GLY A 9 0.61 11.36 -6.13
N PRO A 10 0.65 12.65 -5.78
CA PRO A 10 1.72 13.25 -4.98
C PRO A 10 2.02 12.50 -3.67
N LYS A 11 0.95 12.06 -2.97
CA LYS A 11 1.03 11.29 -1.72
C LYS A 11 1.69 9.92 -1.88
N MET A 12 1.50 9.25 -3.01
CA MET A 12 2.09 7.93 -3.25
C MET A 12 3.52 8.09 -3.77
N SER A 13 3.75 9.07 -4.65
CA SER A 13 5.08 9.38 -5.18
C SER A 13 6.07 9.76 -4.08
N SER A 14 5.63 10.47 -3.03
CA SER A 14 6.48 10.83 -1.88
C SER A 14 6.89 9.65 -1.01
N ARG A 15 6.20 8.50 -1.10
CA ARG A 15 6.52 7.27 -0.34
C ARG A 15 7.50 6.35 -1.07
N ILE A 16 7.77 6.62 -2.35
CA ILE A 16 8.73 5.84 -3.13
C ILE A 16 10.12 6.44 -2.96
N LEU A 17 10.93 5.76 -2.17
CA LEU A 17 12.34 6.06 -1.97
C LEU A 17 13.17 5.21 -2.95
N ILE A 18 14.13 5.84 -3.62
CA ILE A 18 15.06 5.16 -4.53
C ILE A 18 16.43 5.27 -3.88
N HIS A 19 17.01 4.13 -3.55
CA HIS A 19 18.30 4.03 -2.90
C HIS A 19 19.37 3.73 -3.94
N SER A 20 20.46 4.51 -3.96
CA SER A 20 21.58 4.29 -4.88
C SER A 20 22.54 3.20 -4.39
N SER A 21 22.48 2.86 -3.10
CA SER A 21 23.26 1.80 -2.48
C SER A 21 22.52 1.22 -1.27
N TYR A 22 22.96 0.06 -0.81
CA TYR A 22 22.37 -0.63 0.34
C TYR A 22 22.53 0.15 1.65
N GLU A 23 23.59 0.93 1.80
CA GLU A 23 23.84 1.76 2.98
C GLU A 23 22.69 2.76 3.20
N THR A 24 22.29 3.47 2.14
CA THR A 24 21.16 4.41 2.20
C THR A 24 19.81 3.72 2.41
N PHE A 25 19.72 2.42 2.09
CA PHE A 25 18.52 1.61 2.32
C PHE A 25 18.41 1.16 3.78
N TYR A 26 19.53 0.78 4.40
CA TYR A 26 19.56 0.34 5.80
C TYR A 26 19.19 1.44 6.82
N GLU A 27 19.22 2.72 6.41
CA GLU A 27 18.69 3.84 7.21
C GLU A 27 17.16 3.73 7.44
N TYR A 28 16.45 3.05 6.53
CA TYR A 28 14.99 2.92 6.55
C TYR A 28 14.54 1.50 6.91
N VAL A 29 15.35 0.49 6.59
CA VAL A 29 15.02 -0.92 6.81
C VAL A 29 16.13 -1.60 7.64
N PRO A 30 15.82 -2.05 8.88
CA PRO A 30 16.80 -2.71 9.73
C PRO A 30 17.38 -3.99 9.10
N ARG A 31 18.65 -4.28 9.38
CA ARG A 31 19.35 -5.45 8.80
C ARG A 31 18.84 -6.77 9.37
N GLU A 32 18.30 -6.75 10.57
CA GLU A 32 17.83 -7.92 11.32
C GLU A 32 16.62 -8.59 10.67
N ILE A 33 15.86 -7.83 9.88
CA ILE A 33 14.67 -8.32 9.16
C ILE A 33 14.95 -8.66 7.69
N LEU A 34 16.18 -8.46 7.24
CA LEU A 34 16.58 -8.70 5.86
C LEU A 34 17.30 -10.04 5.71
N PRO A 35 17.01 -10.82 4.66
CA PRO A 35 17.78 -12.01 4.30
C PRO A 35 19.26 -11.71 4.08
N LYS A 36 20.10 -12.72 4.25
CA LYS A 36 21.56 -12.61 4.06
C LYS A 36 21.95 -12.19 2.65
N GLU A 37 21.16 -12.57 1.65
CA GLU A 37 21.33 -12.20 0.24
C GLU A 37 21.21 -10.69 0.00
N TYR A 38 20.52 -9.98 0.90
CA TYR A 38 20.43 -8.52 0.92
C TYR A 38 21.34 -7.88 1.96
N GLY A 39 22.36 -8.59 2.46
CA GLY A 39 23.31 -8.07 3.46
C GLY A 39 22.72 -7.91 4.87
N GLY A 40 21.63 -8.61 5.17
CA GLY A 40 21.01 -8.65 6.49
C GLY A 40 21.41 -9.86 7.34
N THR A 41 20.76 -10.01 8.49
CA THR A 41 21.03 -11.06 9.48
C THR A 41 19.81 -11.93 9.78
N TYR A 42 18.73 -11.80 8.99
CA TYR A 42 17.53 -12.61 9.17
C TYR A 42 17.85 -14.11 9.01
N PRO A 43 17.26 -15.01 9.83
CA PRO A 43 17.65 -16.42 9.85
C PRO A 43 17.34 -17.19 8.56
N PHE A 44 16.24 -16.84 7.88
CA PHE A 44 15.77 -17.54 6.69
C PHE A 44 16.32 -16.91 5.41
N SER A 45 16.68 -17.76 4.45
CA SER A 45 17.07 -17.37 3.09
C SER A 45 15.89 -16.80 2.31
N ILE A 46 16.18 -16.09 1.23
CA ILE A 46 15.15 -15.57 0.32
C ILE A 46 14.28 -16.70 -0.27
N THR A 47 14.85 -17.88 -0.49
CA THR A 47 14.13 -19.04 -1.02
C THR A 47 13.17 -19.63 0.01
N GLU A 48 13.59 -19.74 1.27
CA GLU A 48 12.72 -20.24 2.35
C GLU A 48 11.54 -19.30 2.59
N ILE A 49 11.78 -17.98 2.59
CA ILE A 49 10.70 -16.98 2.72
C ILE A 49 9.71 -17.06 1.57
N ARG A 50 10.22 -17.22 0.33
CA ARG A 50 9.37 -17.40 -0.86
C ARG A 50 8.52 -18.65 -0.73
N ASP A 51 9.13 -19.77 -0.37
CA ASP A 51 8.46 -21.06 -0.29
C ASP A 51 7.40 -21.06 0.81
N ASP A 52 7.69 -20.41 1.95
CA ASP A 52 6.72 -20.21 3.03
C ASP A 52 5.54 -19.31 2.60
N GLY A 53 5.82 -18.20 1.91
CA GLY A 53 4.79 -17.33 1.37
C GLY A 53 3.91 -18.03 0.32
N TYR A 54 4.51 -18.87 -0.54
CA TYR A 54 3.75 -19.68 -1.49
C TYR A 54 2.88 -20.72 -0.79
N ARG A 55 3.41 -21.39 0.24
CA ARG A 55 2.67 -22.33 1.07
C ARG A 55 1.43 -21.67 1.68
N ILE A 56 1.60 -20.50 2.33
CA ILE A 56 0.47 -19.74 2.91
C ILE A 56 -0.55 -19.38 1.84
N MET A 57 -0.11 -18.94 0.65
CA MET A 57 -1.02 -18.62 -0.45
C MET A 57 -1.85 -19.82 -0.92
N VAL A 58 -1.24 -21.00 -0.95
CA VAL A 58 -1.91 -22.26 -1.34
C VAL A 58 -2.86 -22.74 -0.24
N GLU A 59 -2.44 -22.68 1.03
CA GLU A 59 -3.27 -23.04 2.19
C GLU A 59 -4.52 -22.15 2.29
N GLU A 60 -4.36 -20.84 2.08
CA GLU A 60 -5.43 -19.84 2.12
C GLU A 60 -6.19 -19.70 0.79
N ARG A 61 -6.00 -20.61 -0.17
CA ARG A 61 -6.63 -20.54 -1.51
C ARG A 61 -8.14 -20.32 -1.45
N ASN A 62 -8.83 -21.01 -0.55
CA ASN A 62 -10.28 -20.87 -0.42
C ASN A 62 -10.67 -19.46 0.07
N TRP A 63 -9.92 -18.90 1.02
CA TRP A 63 -10.14 -17.52 1.47
C TRP A 63 -10.01 -16.53 0.30
N PHE A 64 -8.98 -16.69 -0.53
CA PHE A 64 -8.77 -15.85 -1.73
C PHE A 64 -9.90 -15.99 -2.76
N LEU A 65 -10.41 -17.20 -3.00
CA LEU A 65 -11.52 -17.41 -3.95
C LEU A 65 -12.81 -16.75 -3.47
N GLU A 66 -13.10 -16.80 -2.18
CA GLU A 66 -14.29 -16.15 -1.62
C GLU A 66 -14.19 -14.62 -1.67
N GLN A 67 -12.98 -14.02 -1.71
CA GLN A 67 -12.83 -12.56 -1.90
C GLN A 67 -13.44 -12.09 -3.23
N GLY A 68 -13.44 -12.93 -4.27
CA GLY A 68 -14.08 -12.63 -5.55
C GLY A 68 -15.61 -12.56 -5.49
N ARG A 69 -16.22 -12.88 -4.34
CA ARG A 69 -17.67 -12.74 -4.10
C ARG A 69 -17.98 -11.48 -3.28
N ILE A 70 -16.96 -10.88 -2.68
CA ILE A 70 -17.06 -9.64 -1.93
C ILE A 70 -16.88 -8.50 -2.91
N PHE A 71 -18.02 -7.97 -3.38
CA PHE A 71 -18.04 -6.72 -4.11
C PHE A 71 -18.55 -5.63 -3.20
N ALA A 72 -17.92 -4.46 -3.25
CA ALA A 72 -18.60 -3.26 -2.80
C ALA A 72 -19.77 -3.04 -3.76
N GLU A 73 -20.99 -2.94 -3.24
CA GLU A 73 -22.11 -2.38 -3.98
C GLU A 73 -21.76 -0.91 -4.20
N LEU A 74 -21.03 -0.66 -5.28
CA LEU A 74 -20.88 0.67 -5.84
C LEU A 74 -22.27 0.95 -6.40
N GLU A 75 -23.18 1.48 -5.56
CA GLU A 75 -24.32 2.22 -6.08
C GLU A 75 -23.74 3.07 -7.19
N ASP A 76 -24.24 2.87 -8.41
CA ASP A 76 -23.94 3.75 -9.53
C ASP A 76 -24.18 5.14 -8.99
N LYS A 77 -23.08 5.82 -8.60
CA LYS A 77 -23.14 7.19 -8.16
C LYS A 77 -23.61 7.85 -9.42
N LYS A 78 -24.94 8.07 -9.50
CA LYS A 78 -25.58 8.96 -10.45
C LYS A 78 -24.61 10.11 -10.51
N LYS A 79 -24.08 10.39 -11.70
CA LYS A 79 -23.19 11.53 -11.91
C LYS A 79 -23.99 12.74 -11.44
N ASP A 80 -23.87 13.06 -10.15
CA ASP A 80 -24.38 14.28 -9.60
C ASP A 80 -23.48 15.30 -10.28
N GLU A 81 -24.11 16.11 -11.13
CA GLU A 81 -23.49 17.27 -11.79
C GLU A 81 -23.12 18.36 -10.76
N SER A 82 -22.76 17.97 -9.53
CA SER A 82 -22.28 18.83 -8.46
C SER A 82 -20.76 18.70 -8.28
N PHE A 83 -20.01 18.50 -9.38
CA PHE A 83 -18.56 18.73 -9.44
C PHE A 83 -18.25 20.24 -9.31
N LYS A 84 -18.75 20.86 -8.24
CA LYS A 84 -18.51 22.22 -7.76
C LYS A 84 -18.59 22.22 -6.24
N ASP A 85 -17.72 21.45 -5.60
CA ASP A 85 -17.21 21.84 -4.29
C ASP A 85 -15.87 21.16 -4.02
N ILE A 86 -14.84 21.69 -4.68
CA ILE A 86 -13.47 21.16 -4.71
C ILE A 86 -12.80 21.27 -3.32
N PHE A 87 -13.47 21.85 -2.31
CA PHE A 87 -12.99 21.92 -0.91
C PHE A 87 -14.09 21.80 0.17
N GLY A 88 -15.28 21.29 -0.15
CA GLY A 88 -16.39 21.22 0.79
C GLY A 88 -16.80 19.78 1.09
N CYS A 89 -16.07 19.07 1.96
CA CYS A 89 -16.60 17.84 2.53
C CYS A 89 -17.91 18.17 3.25
N LYS A 90 -19.06 17.81 2.66
CA LYS A 90 -20.37 17.91 3.29
C LYS A 90 -20.51 16.82 4.35
N GLY A 91 -19.73 16.96 5.42
CA GLY A 91 -19.86 16.14 6.62
C GLY A 91 -21.07 16.56 7.44
N THR A 92 -21.57 15.65 8.27
CA THR A 92 -22.64 15.88 9.26
C THR A 92 -22.17 16.67 10.49
N PHE A 93 -21.01 17.33 10.42
CA PHE A 93 -20.47 18.12 11.51
C PHE A 93 -21.38 19.33 11.76
N ARG A 94 -22.04 19.34 12.93
CA ARG A 94 -22.69 20.55 13.42
C ARG A 94 -21.60 21.55 13.75
N LYS A 95 -21.61 22.68 13.03
CA LYS A 95 -20.72 23.81 13.26
C LYS A 95 -20.94 24.29 14.71
N ILE A 96 -19.91 24.23 15.55
CA ILE A 96 -19.93 24.84 16.88
C ILE A 96 -19.53 26.31 16.68
N GLU A 97 -20.46 27.22 16.98
CA GLU A 97 -20.16 28.64 17.09
C GLU A 97 -19.75 28.90 18.54
N ILE A 98 -18.59 29.53 18.72
CA ILE A 98 -18.06 29.96 20.01
C ILE A 98 -18.13 31.49 20.01
N ASP A 99 -18.75 32.07 21.03
CA ASP A 99 -18.75 33.50 21.34
C ASP A 99 -17.43 33.91 22.01
#